data_AF-A0A2H0Y9Z8-F1
#
_entry.id   AF-A0A2H0Y9Z8-F1
#
_cell.length_a   1.000
_cell.length_b   1.000
_cell.length_c   1.000
_cell.angle_alpha   90.00
_cell.angle_beta   90.00
_cell.angle_gamma   90.00
#
_symmetry.space_group_name_H-M   'P 1'
#
loop_
_entity.id
_entity.type
_entity.pdbx_description
1 polymer ?
#
loop_
_entity_poly.entity_id
_entity_poly.type
_entity_poly.pdbx_seq_one_letter_code
_entity_poly.pdbx_strand_id
1 'polypeptide(L)'
;MIAKKRKYTKHTGQEKLLIGLLMLLDVLIIGFLVFGNLKLYSENKETSSRYIDLNKELEYLENKNQELKELFSYASEEDYTEAVLREKGLYKKEGEGVIVITRDIPPLEEQGQVKEQQTTESASVWQKIFDFFGSIFRRD
;
A
#
# COMPACT_ATOMS: atom_id res chain seq x y z
N MET A 1 -39.85 73.72 40.85
CA MET A 1 -39.43 72.52 40.08
C MET A 1 -38.86 72.98 38.75
N ILE A 2 -37.58 72.74 38.47
CA ILE A 2 -36.92 73.17 37.21
C ILE A 2 -36.80 71.95 36.31
N ALA A 3 -37.56 71.93 35.21
CA ALA A 3 -37.48 70.88 34.21
C ALA A 3 -36.20 71.05 33.37
N LYS A 4 -35.26 70.11 33.49
CA LYS A 4 -34.12 70.01 32.57
C LYS A 4 -34.63 69.54 31.20
N LYS A 5 -34.59 70.42 30.20
CA LYS A 5 -34.76 70.04 28.78
C LYS A 5 -33.63 69.10 28.38
N ARG A 6 -33.95 67.85 28.02
CA ARG A 6 -33.00 66.90 27.44
C ARG A 6 -32.63 67.38 26.03
N LYS A 7 -31.34 67.61 25.78
CA LYS A 7 -30.82 67.91 24.45
C LYS A 7 -30.79 66.61 23.65
N TYR A 8 -31.63 66.49 22.63
CA TYR A 8 -31.49 65.45 21.62
C TYR A 8 -30.28 65.81 20.75
N THR A 9 -29.22 65.02 20.86
CA THR A 9 -28.05 65.11 19.99
C THR A 9 -28.49 64.70 18.59
N LYS A 10 -28.53 65.67 17.66
CA LYS A 10 -28.78 65.37 16.25
C LYS A 10 -27.61 64.52 15.75
N HIS A 11 -27.89 63.27 15.38
CA HIS A 11 -26.93 62.43 14.68
C HIS A 11 -26.46 63.15 13.42
N THR A 12 -25.19 63.52 13.37
CA THR A 12 -24.58 64.31 12.31
C THR A 12 -24.21 63.39 11.14
N GLY A 13 -24.16 63.92 9.92
CA GLY A 13 -23.94 63.13 8.70
C GLY A 13 -22.67 62.26 8.72
N GLN A 14 -21.72 62.54 9.61
CA GLN A 14 -20.51 61.75 9.82
C GLN A 14 -20.79 60.35 10.39
N GLU A 15 -21.80 60.19 11.25
CA GLU A 15 -22.14 58.87 11.80
C GLU A 15 -22.77 57.97 10.74
N LYS A 16 -23.52 58.55 9.78
CA LYS A 16 -24.05 57.79 8.63
C LYS A 16 -22.93 57.28 7.73
N LEU A 17 -21.85 58.05 7.56
CA LEU A 17 -20.67 57.61 6.79
C LEU A 17 -19.92 56.49 7.51
N LEU A 18 -19.74 56.58 8.82
CA LEU A 18 -19.09 55.53 9.62
C LEU A 18 -19.89 54.21 9.60
N ILE A 19 -21.22 54.29 9.72
CA ILE A 19 -22.10 53.12 9.63
C ILE A 19 -22.04 52.50 8.23
N GLY A 20 -22.02 53.31 7.17
CA GLY A 20 -21.86 52.83 5.80
C GLY A 20 -20.51 52.14 5.55
N LEU A 21 -19.42 52.69 6.11
CA LEU A 21 -18.08 52.11 6.02
C LEU A 21 -18.00 50.76 6.76
N LEU A 22 -18.60 50.66 7.95
CA LEU A 22 -18.67 49.41 8.71
C LEU A 22 -19.43 48.33 7.95
N MET A 23 -20.59 48.66 7.36
CA MET A 23 -21.34 47.70 6.55
C MET A 23 -20.54 47.23 5.32
N LEU A 24 -19.80 48.12 4.67
CA LEU A 24 -18.93 47.74 3.54
C LEU A 24 -17.85 46.76 3.99
N LEU A 25 -17.24 47.01 5.15
CA LEU A 25 -16.22 46.14 5.73
C LEU A 25 -16.80 44.75 6.04
N ASP A 26 -17.99 44.69 6.64
CA ASP A 26 -18.67 43.43 6.95
C ASP A 26 -18.95 42.62 5.68
N VAL A 27 -19.43 43.27 4.61
CA VAL A 27 -19.67 42.61 3.31
C VAL A 27 -18.37 42.06 2.72
N LEU A 28 -17.26 42.80 2.83
CA LEU A 28 -15.95 42.34 2.37
C LEU A 28 -15.45 41.13 3.16
N ILE A 29 -15.61 41.14 4.49
CA ILE A 29 -15.22 40.02 5.35
C ILE A 29 -16.05 38.77 5.02
N ILE A 30 -17.37 38.92 4.88
CA ILE A 30 -18.27 37.82 4.52
C ILE A 30 -17.90 37.28 3.13
N GLY A 31 -17.70 38.16 2.15
CA GLY A 31 -17.30 37.76 0.79
C GLY A 31 -15.97 37.02 0.76
N PHE A 32 -14.97 37.52 1.49
CA PHE A 32 -13.67 36.87 1.64
C PHE A 32 -13.80 35.49 2.29
N LEU A 33 -14.65 35.37 3.32
CA LEU A 33 -14.87 34.10 4.02
C LEU A 33 -15.55 33.07 3.12
N VAL A 34 -16.57 33.47 2.36
CA VAL A 34 -17.25 32.60 1.39
C VAL A 34 -16.27 32.14 0.30
N PHE A 35 -15.49 33.05 -0.26
CA PHE A 35 -14.50 32.73 -1.29
C PHE A 35 -13.42 31.77 -0.77
N GLY A 36 -12.91 32.01 0.44
CA GLY A 36 -11.95 31.14 1.11
C GLY A 36 -12.50 29.74 1.37
N ASN A 37 -13.77 29.65 1.81
CA ASN A 37 -14.42 28.37 2.09
C ASN A 37 -14.61 27.53 0.82
N LEU A 38 -15.03 28.16 -0.29
CA LEU A 38 -15.18 27.48 -1.59
C LEU A 38 -13.84 26.95 -2.11
N LYS A 39 -12.76 27.73 -1.97
CA LYS A 39 -11.41 27.30 -2.36
C LYS A 39 -10.96 26.09 -1.54
N LEU A 40 -11.13 26.14 -0.22
CA LEU A 40 -10.77 25.03 0.68
C LEU A 40 -11.57 23.76 0.37
N TYR A 41 -12.85 23.90 0.06
CA TYR A 41 -13.71 22.77 -0.29
C TYR A 41 -13.25 22.07 -1.58
N SER A 42 -12.78 22.85 -2.56
CA SER A 42 -12.26 22.29 -3.82
C SER A 42 -10.96 21.50 -3.62
N GLU A 43 -10.02 22.03 -2.83
CA GLU A 43 -8.73 21.39 -2.53
C GLU A 43 -8.90 20.12 -1.67
N ASN A 44 -9.86 20.14 -0.74
CA ASN A 44 -10.15 18.98 0.11
C ASN A 44 -10.83 17.83 -0.66
N LYS A 45 -11.56 18.11 -1.74
CA LYS A 45 -12.24 17.06 -2.51
C LYS A 45 -11.25 16.16 -3.25
N GLU A 46 -10.20 16.73 -3.81
CA GLU A 46 -9.16 15.96 -4.51
C GLU A 46 -8.33 15.13 -3.52
N THR A 47 -7.90 15.75 -2.41
CA THR A 47 -7.15 15.07 -1.35
C THR A 47 -7.97 13.96 -0.70
N SER A 48 -9.27 14.19 -0.45
CA SER A 48 -10.16 13.19 0.13
C SER A 48 -10.43 12.03 -0.84
N SER A 49 -10.57 12.28 -2.14
CA SER A 49 -10.72 11.21 -3.14
C SER A 49 -9.48 10.33 -3.18
N ARG A 50 -8.29 10.94 -3.24
CA ARG A 50 -7.02 10.20 -3.24
C ARG A 50 -6.84 9.37 -1.97
N TYR A 51 -7.25 9.90 -0.82
CA TYR A 51 -7.22 9.18 0.46
C TYR A 51 -8.17 7.97 0.47
N ILE A 52 -9.38 8.12 -0.09
CA ILE A 52 -10.34 7.02 -0.21
C ILE A 52 -9.82 5.92 -1.14
N ASP A 53 -9.26 6.30 -2.29
CA ASP A 53 -8.75 5.34 -3.27
C ASP A 53 -7.51 4.59 -2.72
N LEU A 54 -6.61 5.30 -2.03
CA LEU A 54 -5.43 4.70 -1.43
C LEU A 54 -5.79 3.74 -0.28
N ASN A 55 -6.81 4.06 0.52
CA ASN A 55 -7.29 3.14 1.55
C ASN A 55 -7.92 1.88 0.97
N LYS A 56 -8.67 1.99 -0.14
CA LYS A 56 -9.21 0.82 -0.84
C LYS A 56 -8.11 -0.07 -1.41
N GLU A 57 -7.07 0.53 -1.97
CA GLU A 57 -5.91 -0.21 -2.48
C GLU A 57 -5.17 -0.93 -1.35
N LEU A 58 -5.05 -0.29 -0.20
CA LEU A 58 -4.43 -0.87 1.00
C LEU A 58 -5.24 -2.05 1.54
N GLU A 59 -6.57 -1.91 1.65
CA GLU A 59 -7.48 -2.99 2.06
C GLU A 59 -7.44 -4.16 1.07
N TYR A 60 -7.40 -3.89 -0.24
CA TYR A 60 -7.26 -4.93 -1.26
C TYR A 60 -5.92 -5.68 -1.12
N LEU A 61 -4.81 -4.96 -0.93
CA LEU A 61 -3.49 -5.56 -0.74
C LEU A 61 -3.41 -6.39 0.54
N GLU A 62 -4.02 -5.93 1.62
CA GLU A 62 -4.02 -6.63 2.90
C GLU A 62 -4.81 -7.94 2.83
N ASN A 63 -5.99 -7.91 2.20
CA ASN A 63 -6.79 -9.11 1.92
C ASN A 63 -6.02 -10.09 1.04
N LYS A 64 -5.33 -9.60 -0.01
CA LYS A 64 -4.49 -10.46 -0.85
C LYS A 64 -3.33 -11.07 -0.08
N ASN A 65 -2.69 -10.32 0.79
CA ASN A 65 -1.60 -10.82 1.63
C ASN A 65 -2.09 -11.93 2.57
N GLN A 66 -3.26 -11.77 3.18
CA GLN A 66 -3.89 -12.79 4.01
C GLN A 66 -4.21 -14.06 3.22
N GLU A 67 -4.87 -13.93 2.06
CA GLU A 67 -5.17 -15.06 1.16
C GLU A 67 -3.90 -15.82 0.77
N LEU A 68 -2.83 -15.10 0.40
CA LEU A 68 -1.55 -15.72 0.05
C LEU A 68 -0.88 -16.41 1.25
N LYS A 69 -0.98 -15.84 2.46
CA LYS A 69 -0.45 -16.48 3.67
C LYS A 69 -1.19 -17.76 4.03
N GLU A 70 -2.51 -17.78 3.87
CA GLU A 70 -3.33 -18.97 4.06
C GLU A 70 -2.95 -20.05 3.05
N LEU A 71 -2.87 -19.70 1.76
CA LEU A 71 -2.39 -20.61 0.71
C LEU A 71 -0.98 -21.13 0.99
N PHE A 72 -0.08 -20.28 1.48
CA PHE A 72 1.28 -20.69 1.83
C PHE A 72 1.30 -21.63 3.03
N SER A 73 0.44 -21.42 4.03
CA SER A 73 0.31 -22.33 5.17
C SER A 73 -0.20 -23.71 4.74
N TYR A 74 -1.18 -23.75 3.83
CA TYR A 74 -1.70 -24.99 3.25
C TYR A 74 -0.68 -25.70 2.36
N ALA A 75 0.08 -24.96 1.53
CA ALA A 75 1.10 -25.52 0.66
C ALA A 75 2.37 -25.96 1.42
N SER A 76 2.63 -25.36 2.59
CA SER A 76 3.75 -25.73 3.48
C SER A 76 3.36 -26.85 4.46
N GLU A 77 2.09 -27.25 4.47
CA GLU A 77 1.63 -28.36 5.29
C GLU A 77 2.30 -29.64 4.78
N GLU A 78 3.00 -30.34 5.67
CA GLU A 78 3.84 -31.51 5.33
C GLU A 78 3.04 -32.56 4.53
N ASP A 79 1.74 -32.66 4.77
CA ASP A 79 0.81 -33.54 4.09
C ASP A 79 0.69 -33.27 2.57
N TYR A 80 0.71 -32.00 2.14
CA TYR A 80 0.69 -31.66 0.71
C TYR A 80 2.01 -32.03 0.05
N THR A 81 3.13 -31.71 0.70
CA THR A 81 4.44 -32.10 0.19
C THR A 81 4.63 -33.62 0.17
N GLU A 82 4.13 -34.33 1.18
CA GLU A 82 4.15 -35.79 1.25
C GLU A 82 3.28 -36.39 0.13
N ALA A 83 2.07 -35.87 -0.09
CA ALA A 83 1.16 -36.32 -1.14
C ALA A 83 1.78 -36.15 -2.54
N VAL A 84 2.35 -34.98 -2.84
CA VAL A 84 3.00 -34.72 -4.13
C VAL A 84 4.23 -35.61 -4.34
N LEU A 85 5.01 -35.87 -3.29
CA LEU A 85 6.15 -36.75 -3.38
C LEU A 85 5.76 -38.23 -3.54
N ARG A 86 4.64 -38.66 -2.94
CA ARG A 86 4.05 -40.00 -3.15
C ARG A 86 3.54 -40.18 -4.57
N GLU A 87 2.81 -39.19 -5.11
CA GLU A 87 2.32 -39.22 -6.50
C GLU A 87 3.46 -39.30 -7.51
N LYS A 88 4.56 -38.59 -7.25
CA LYS A 88 5.77 -38.64 -8.08
C LYS A 88 6.64 -39.87 -7.83
N GLY A 89 6.27 -40.73 -6.87
CA GLY A 89 7.02 -41.94 -6.50
C GLY A 89 8.37 -41.68 -5.83
N LEU A 90 8.60 -40.47 -5.31
CA LEU A 90 9.88 -40.02 -4.73
C LEU A 90 9.95 -40.15 -3.19
N TYR A 91 8.84 -40.47 -2.53
CA TYR A 91 8.77 -40.60 -1.06
C TYR A 91 8.04 -41.88 -0.65
N LYS A 92 8.49 -42.51 0.46
CA LYS A 92 7.98 -43.78 1.01
C LYS A 92 7.93 -43.69 2.53
N LYS A 93 6.83 -44.16 3.15
CA LYS A 93 6.80 -44.35 4.62
C LYS A 93 7.46 -45.69 5.01
N GLU A 94 7.98 -45.78 6.23
CA GLU A 94 8.56 -47.02 6.76
C GLU A 94 7.51 -48.14 6.74
N GLY A 95 7.71 -49.15 5.87
CA GLY A 95 6.80 -50.30 5.71
C GLY A 95 6.10 -50.44 4.35
N GLU A 96 6.20 -49.49 3.43
CA GLU A 96 5.64 -49.60 2.08
C GLU A 96 6.66 -50.20 1.07
N GLY A 97 6.26 -51.25 0.35
CA GLY A 97 7.07 -51.90 -0.70
C GLY A 97 6.76 -51.34 -2.11
N VAL A 98 7.77 -50.86 -2.82
CA VAL A 98 7.62 -50.38 -4.22
C VAL A 98 8.03 -51.46 -5.20
N ILE A 99 7.08 -51.87 -6.05
CA ILE A 99 7.33 -52.76 -7.18
C ILE A 99 7.55 -51.89 -8.42
N VAL A 100 8.81 -51.67 -8.79
CA VAL A 100 9.16 -51.05 -10.07
C VAL A 100 9.13 -52.14 -11.14
N ILE A 101 8.11 -52.13 -12.00
CA ILE A 101 8.07 -53.01 -13.17
C ILE A 101 8.97 -52.40 -14.24
N THR A 102 10.26 -52.74 -14.22
CA THR A 102 11.15 -52.47 -15.35
C THR A 102 10.79 -53.46 -16.45
N ARG A 103 10.21 -52.96 -17.54
CA ARG A 103 10.12 -53.75 -18.78
C ARG A 103 11.55 -54.00 -19.26
N ASP A 104 11.98 -55.26 -19.15
CA ASP A 104 13.24 -55.86 -19.62
C ASP A 104 14.27 -54.90 -20.23
N ILE A 105 15.18 -54.42 -19.39
CA ILE A 105 16.49 -53.90 -19.81
C ILE A 105 17.52 -54.61 -18.90
N PRO A 106 18.57 -55.24 -19.47
CA PRO A 106 19.54 -56.04 -18.71
C PRO A 106 20.29 -55.21 -17.65
N PRO A 107 20.82 -55.86 -16.60
CA PRO A 107 21.29 -55.16 -15.41
C PRO A 107 22.58 -54.41 -15.72
N LEU A 108 22.59 -53.09 -15.51
CA LEU A 108 23.83 -52.35 -15.28
C LEU A 108 24.22 -52.55 -13.83
N GLU A 109 25.16 -53.46 -13.60
CA GLU A 109 25.92 -53.50 -12.37
C GLU A 109 26.81 -52.26 -12.28
N GLU A 110 26.70 -51.65 -11.10
CA GLU A 110 27.76 -50.98 -10.35
C GLU A 110 28.13 -49.49 -10.58
N GLN A 111 28.30 -48.89 -9.40
CA GLN A 111 29.15 -47.78 -9.01
C GLN A 111 28.56 -46.37 -8.99
N GLY A 112 28.42 -45.90 -7.75
CA GLY A 112 27.93 -44.59 -7.39
C GLY A 112 28.78 -43.46 -7.95
N GLN A 113 28.12 -42.32 -8.05
CA GLN A 113 28.71 -41.01 -7.95
C GLN A 113 27.57 -40.05 -7.60
N VAL A 114 27.62 -39.54 -6.37
CA VAL A 114 26.95 -38.30 -5.99
C VAL A 114 27.51 -37.24 -6.93
N LYS A 115 26.73 -36.88 -7.97
CA LYS A 115 27.00 -35.70 -8.78
C LYS A 115 26.34 -34.51 -8.11
N GLU A 116 27.16 -33.81 -7.34
CA GLU A 116 26.97 -32.41 -7.00
C GLU A 116 26.92 -31.61 -8.31
N GLN A 117 25.71 -31.34 -8.81
CA GLN A 117 25.51 -30.39 -9.90
C GLN A 117 25.44 -29.00 -9.32
N GLN A 118 26.61 -28.36 -9.32
CA GLN A 118 26.79 -26.93 -9.14
C GLN A 118 25.94 -26.18 -10.17
N THR A 119 25.00 -25.37 -9.68
CA THR A 119 24.31 -24.31 -10.41
C THR A 119 25.33 -23.25 -10.84
N THR A 120 25.78 -23.30 -12.09
CA THR A 120 26.79 -22.37 -12.65
C THR A 120 26.24 -21.35 -13.65
N GLU A 121 24.98 -20.94 -13.51
CA GLU A 121 24.43 -19.82 -14.32
C GLU A 121 23.81 -18.69 -13.49
N SER A 122 23.20 -18.98 -12.34
CA SER A 122 22.56 -17.96 -11.51
C SER A 122 23.58 -17.01 -10.85
N ALA A 123 24.78 -17.49 -10.52
CA ALA A 123 25.80 -16.68 -9.86
C ALA A 123 26.27 -15.49 -10.71
N SER A 124 26.35 -15.62 -12.04
CA SER A 124 26.84 -14.55 -12.94
C SER A 124 25.84 -13.41 -13.11
N VAL A 125 24.54 -13.72 -13.09
CA VAL A 125 23.47 -12.71 -13.21
C VAL A 125 23.32 -11.93 -11.92
N TRP A 126 23.35 -12.60 -10.77
CA TRP A 126 23.28 -11.94 -9.47
C TRP A 126 24.49 -11.05 -9.20
N GLN A 127 25.71 -11.47 -9.58
CA GLN A 127 26.91 -10.64 -9.45
C GLN A 127 26.80 -9.32 -10.21
N LYS A 128 26.32 -9.35 -11.47
CA LYS A 128 26.12 -8.11 -12.26
C LYS A 128 25.07 -7.18 -11.66
N ILE A 129 24.02 -7.74 -11.07
CA ILE A 129 22.97 -6.96 -10.40
C ILE A 129 23.55 -6.28 -9.15
N PHE A 130 24.27 -7.02 -8.29
CA PHE A 130 24.91 -6.44 -7.11
C PHE A 130 25.94 -5.36 -7.45
N ASP A 131 26.76 -5.57 -8.49
CA ASP A 131 27.76 -4.59 -8.92
C ASP A 131 27.11 -3.30 -9.46
N PHE A 132 26.01 -3.41 -10.22
CA PHE A 132 25.29 -2.26 -10.74
C PHE A 132 24.68 -1.42 -9.61
N PHE A 133 23.99 -2.05 -8.65
CA PHE A 133 23.41 -1.35 -7.50
C PHE A 133 24.48 -0.74 -6.58
N GLY A 134 25.58 -1.46 -6.34
CA GLY A 134 26.70 -0.96 -5.56
C GLY A 134 27.37 0.28 -6.18
N SER A 135 27.43 0.36 -7.51
CA SER A 135 27.99 1.52 -8.22
C SER A 135 27.10 2.76 -8.15
N ILE A 136 25.77 2.58 -8.11
CA ILE A 136 24.80 3.68 -8.00
C ILE A 136 24.80 4.28 -6.60
N PHE A 137 24.97 3.46 -5.56
CA PHE A 137 24.90 3.90 -4.16
C PHE A 137 26.23 4.48 -3.62
N ARG A 138 27.34 4.37 -4.34
CA ARG A 138 28.65 4.94 -3.97
C ARG A 138 28.91 6.33 -4.55
N ARG A 139 27.92 6.93 -5.20
CA ARG A 139 28.05 8.23 -5.85
C ARG A 139 27.23 9.29 -5.13
N ASP A 140 27.42 9.38 -3.82
CA ASP A 140 27.16 10.54 -2.96
C ASP A 140 28.26 10.62 -1.89
#